data_AF-A0AAW0GZK0-F1
#
_entry.id   AF-A0AAW0GZK0-F1
#
_cell.length_a   1.000
_cell.length_b   1.000
_cell.length_c   1.000
_cell.angle_alpha   90.00
_cell.angle_beta   90.00
_cell.angle_gamma   90.00
#
_symmetry.space_group_name_H-M   'P 1'
#
loop_
_entity.id
_entity.type
_entity.pdbx_description
1 polymer ?
#
loop_
_entity_poly.entity_id
_entity_poly.type
_entity_poly.pdbx_seq_one_letter_code
_entity_poly.pdbx_strand_id
1 'polypeptide(L)'
;MQIVRKYHNNSLENIGEFDSYVWYGPRWAQASTAPSRLYKMFSTEGGIRVPFVLNYAPWTKSKGGSVLKTFATVMDLAPTILQLANIQHPTLTQTQFRGRDVEPIRGKSWVEFFENGIREPDSIDAIHTSDDPAVGWELFGRAALRKGKWKILFMPTWSHGSNNWELFDLDADPGETNNLAEKEPEKLAELIGHWDTYVKETGVVWGPPLKPGPVDVDMTTVIGGDPLDDTRAWMPPTRAQSKRRV
;
A
#
# COMPACT_ATOMS: atom_id res chain seq x y z
N MET A 1 -7.89 0.36 -26.67
CA MET A 1 -7.83 -0.94 -27.37
C MET A 1 -7.30 -0.86 -28.80
N GLN A 2 -7.57 0.19 -29.59
CA GLN A 2 -7.08 0.30 -30.97
C GLN A 2 -5.54 0.24 -31.09
N ILE A 3 -4.82 0.89 -30.17
CA ILE A 3 -3.35 0.89 -30.12
C ILE A 3 -2.79 -0.52 -29.84
N VAL A 4 -3.36 -1.22 -28.86
CA VAL A 4 -2.95 -2.60 -28.53
C VAL A 4 -3.12 -3.51 -29.75
N ARG A 5 -4.29 -3.50 -30.39
CA ARG A 5 -4.56 -4.31 -31.58
C ARG A 5 -3.69 -3.96 -32.79
N LYS A 6 -3.24 -2.71 -32.90
CA LYS A 6 -2.41 -2.26 -34.03
C LYS A 6 -0.95 -2.71 -33.89
N TYR A 7 -0.44 -2.80 -32.67
CA TYR A 7 1.00 -2.99 -32.43
C TYR A 7 1.36 -4.29 -31.72
N HIS A 8 0.38 -5.07 -31.24
CA HIS A 8 0.61 -6.28 -30.46
C HIS A 8 -0.23 -7.45 -31.00
N ASN A 9 0.29 -8.66 -30.84
CA ASN A 9 -0.40 -9.90 -31.17
C ASN A 9 -0.87 -10.61 -29.90
N ASN A 10 -2.19 -10.60 -29.68
CA ASN A 10 -2.85 -11.27 -28.55
C ASN A 10 -3.65 -12.51 -29.01
N SER A 11 -3.26 -13.16 -30.13
CA SER A 11 -3.80 -14.49 -30.46
C SER A 11 -3.50 -15.46 -29.32
N LEU A 12 -4.34 -16.48 -29.16
CA LEU A 12 -4.26 -17.41 -28.03
C LEU A 12 -2.86 -18.03 -27.91
N GLU A 13 -2.27 -18.40 -29.03
CA GLU A 13 -0.95 -19.03 -29.14
C GLU A 13 0.21 -18.08 -28.84
N ASN A 14 -0.03 -16.76 -28.82
CA ASN A 14 1.00 -15.72 -28.67
C ASN A 14 0.94 -15.00 -27.32
N ILE A 15 -0.08 -15.25 -26.49
CA ILE A 15 -0.18 -14.62 -25.17
C ILE A 15 1.01 -15.05 -24.29
N GLY A 16 1.80 -14.08 -23.82
CA GLY A 16 3.02 -14.30 -23.04
C GLY A 16 4.31 -14.07 -23.84
N GLU A 17 4.21 -14.02 -25.17
CA GLU A 17 5.34 -13.71 -26.05
C GLU A 17 5.67 -12.20 -26.04
N PHE A 18 6.85 -11.86 -26.56
CA PHE A 18 7.44 -10.52 -26.47
C PHE A 18 6.60 -9.39 -27.11
N ASP A 19 5.74 -9.72 -28.08
CA ASP A 19 4.85 -8.77 -28.78
C ASP A 19 3.37 -8.91 -28.36
N SER A 20 3.10 -9.60 -27.25
CA SER A 20 1.79 -9.62 -26.61
C SER A 20 1.64 -8.49 -25.59
N TYR A 21 0.40 -8.03 -25.34
CA TYR A 21 0.09 -7.03 -24.32
C TYR A 21 -1.28 -7.30 -23.72
N VAL A 22 -1.30 -7.97 -22.56
CA VAL A 22 -2.52 -8.41 -21.87
C VAL A 22 -2.48 -8.10 -20.38
N TRP A 23 -3.65 -8.10 -19.75
CA TRP A 23 -3.82 -8.08 -18.30
C TRP A 23 -4.97 -9.02 -17.94
N TYR A 24 -4.83 -9.78 -16.85
CA TYR A 24 -5.78 -10.83 -16.47
C TYR A 24 -7.13 -10.32 -15.92
N GLY A 25 -7.29 -9.00 -15.79
CA GLY A 25 -8.51 -8.37 -15.28
C GLY A 25 -8.84 -8.63 -13.80
N PRO A 26 -9.96 -8.07 -13.33
CA PRO A 26 -10.30 -7.97 -11.90
C PRO A 26 -10.77 -9.29 -11.28
N ARG A 27 -11.20 -10.27 -12.09
CA ARG A 27 -11.68 -11.57 -11.59
C ARG A 27 -10.53 -12.44 -11.12
N TRP A 28 -9.49 -12.58 -11.95
CA TRP A 28 -8.26 -13.28 -11.59
C TRP A 28 -7.53 -12.59 -10.44
N ALA A 29 -7.52 -11.26 -10.42
CA ALA A 29 -6.97 -10.51 -9.28
C ALA A 29 -7.65 -10.88 -7.95
N GLN A 30 -8.99 -10.94 -7.92
CA GLN A 30 -9.74 -11.26 -6.69
C GLN A 30 -9.65 -12.74 -6.30
N ALA A 31 -9.35 -13.63 -7.24
CA ALA A 31 -9.01 -15.01 -6.88
C ALA A 31 -7.77 -15.08 -5.98
N SER A 32 -6.83 -14.12 -6.12
CA SER A 32 -5.62 -14.05 -5.29
C SER A 32 -5.76 -13.23 -4.00
N THR A 33 -6.75 -12.34 -3.91
CA THR A 33 -6.95 -11.48 -2.73
C THR A 33 -7.96 -12.06 -1.74
N ALA A 34 -8.84 -12.95 -2.20
CA ALA A 34 -9.86 -13.59 -1.38
C ALA A 34 -9.25 -14.17 -0.07
N PRO A 35 -9.91 -13.96 1.09
CA PRO A 35 -11.26 -13.40 1.28
C PRO A 35 -11.34 -11.87 1.34
N SER A 36 -10.23 -11.13 1.14
CA SER A 36 -10.20 -9.69 1.33
C SER A 36 -10.91 -8.91 0.21
N ARG A 37 -11.49 -7.76 0.57
CA ARG A 37 -12.26 -6.90 -0.35
C ARG A 37 -11.36 -6.28 -1.42
N LEU A 38 -11.73 -6.45 -2.69
CA LEU A 38 -11.10 -5.84 -3.87
C LEU A 38 -9.62 -6.22 -4.04
N TYR A 39 -8.78 -5.33 -4.58
CA TYR A 39 -7.41 -5.61 -5.05
C TYR A 39 -6.57 -4.31 -5.13
N LYS A 40 -5.42 -4.35 -5.81
CA LYS A 40 -4.53 -3.18 -6.04
C LYS A 40 -5.28 -1.90 -6.41
N MET A 41 -4.81 -0.76 -5.90
CA MET A 41 -5.37 0.60 -6.03
C MET A 41 -6.51 0.94 -5.08
N PHE A 42 -6.91 0.02 -4.19
CA PHE A 42 -7.90 0.24 -3.16
C PHE A 42 -7.27 0.18 -1.76
N SER A 43 -7.79 0.95 -0.82
CA SER A 43 -7.31 0.99 0.58
C SER A 43 -7.92 -0.13 1.45
N THR A 44 -8.74 -0.99 0.85
CA THR A 44 -9.28 -2.23 1.45
C THR A 44 -8.18 -3.27 1.65
N GLU A 45 -8.40 -4.29 2.49
CA GLU A 45 -7.42 -5.34 2.76
C GLU A 45 -6.96 -6.05 1.48
N GLY A 46 -7.80 -6.16 0.45
CA GLY A 46 -7.38 -6.77 -0.82
C GLY A 46 -6.34 -5.95 -1.58
N GLY A 47 -6.25 -4.64 -1.32
CA GLY A 47 -5.26 -3.76 -1.94
C GLY A 47 -4.00 -3.53 -1.09
N ILE A 48 -4.08 -3.67 0.24
CA ILE A 48 -2.98 -3.31 1.15
C ILE A 48 -2.39 -4.50 1.93
N ARG A 49 -3.13 -5.61 2.10
CA ARG A 49 -2.61 -6.82 2.75
C ARG A 49 -1.87 -7.68 1.72
N VAL A 50 -0.58 -7.87 1.93
CA VAL A 50 0.29 -8.62 1.01
C VAL A 50 0.97 -9.79 1.73
N PRO A 51 1.31 -10.88 1.02
CA PRO A 51 2.11 -11.95 1.61
C PRO A 51 3.52 -11.45 1.92
N PHE A 52 4.04 -11.81 3.10
CA PHE A 52 5.41 -11.53 3.50
C PHE A 52 6.02 -12.79 4.12
N VAL A 53 7.25 -13.13 3.70
CA VAL A 53 7.99 -14.29 4.21
C VAL A 53 9.29 -13.79 4.82
N LEU A 54 9.45 -14.04 6.11
CA LEU A 54 10.67 -13.71 6.84
C LEU A 54 11.53 -14.96 7.01
N ASN A 55 12.80 -14.85 6.61
CA ASN A 55 13.80 -15.84 6.97
C ASN A 55 15.05 -15.16 7.54
N TYR A 56 15.13 -15.14 8.86
CA TYR A 56 16.30 -14.67 9.58
C TYR A 56 16.59 -15.67 10.70
N ALA A 57 17.63 -16.48 10.50
CA ALA A 57 17.90 -17.67 11.32
C ALA A 57 17.84 -17.42 12.84
N PRO A 58 18.35 -16.30 13.41
CA PRO A 58 18.21 -16.01 14.84
C PRO A 58 16.76 -15.97 15.35
N TRP A 59 15.80 -15.56 14.51
CA TRP A 59 14.39 -15.51 14.88
C TRP A 59 13.59 -16.73 14.39
N THR A 60 13.98 -17.31 13.26
CA THR A 60 13.17 -18.30 12.55
C THR A 60 13.63 -19.75 12.75
N LYS A 61 14.88 -20.00 13.18
CA LYS A 61 15.45 -21.36 13.25
C LYS A 61 14.66 -22.30 14.18
N SER A 62 14.09 -21.80 15.27
CA SER A 62 13.24 -22.58 16.19
C SER A 62 11.74 -22.43 15.93
N LYS A 63 11.34 -21.59 14.97
CA LYS A 63 9.95 -21.21 14.66
C LYS A 63 9.56 -21.45 13.20
N GLY A 64 10.33 -22.27 12.48
CA GLY A 64 10.13 -22.56 11.06
C GLY A 64 8.71 -23.06 10.79
N GLY A 65 8.03 -22.44 9.82
CA GLY A 65 6.66 -22.79 9.43
C GLY A 65 5.54 -22.15 10.27
N SER A 66 5.85 -21.22 11.18
CA SER A 66 4.81 -20.47 11.90
C SER A 66 4.17 -19.38 11.03
N VAL A 67 2.86 -19.18 11.18
CA VAL A 67 2.10 -18.10 10.54
C VAL A 67 1.80 -17.05 11.60
N LEU A 68 2.31 -15.84 11.39
CA LEU A 68 2.06 -14.69 12.26
C LEU A 68 0.85 -13.92 11.73
N LYS A 69 -0.09 -13.59 12.62
CA LYS A 69 -1.26 -12.76 12.33
C LYS A 69 -1.12 -11.33 12.89
N THR A 70 0.00 -11.04 13.54
CA THR A 70 0.31 -9.73 14.11
C THR A 70 0.28 -8.66 13.02
N PHE A 71 -0.36 -7.52 13.31
CA PHE A 71 -0.39 -6.40 12.39
C PHE A 71 1.02 -5.81 12.24
N ALA A 72 1.47 -5.67 10.99
CA ALA A 72 2.76 -5.12 10.63
C ALA A 72 2.63 -4.37 9.29
N THR A 73 3.54 -3.45 9.04
CA THR A 73 3.54 -2.59 7.85
C THR A 73 4.91 -2.58 7.18
N VAL A 74 4.95 -2.11 5.94
CA VAL A 74 6.22 -1.88 5.23
C VAL A 74 7.11 -0.82 5.92
N MET A 75 6.50 0.11 6.67
CA MET A 75 7.24 1.17 7.38
C MET A 75 8.13 0.61 8.49
N ASP A 76 7.84 -0.60 8.96
CA ASP A 76 8.54 -1.27 10.06
C ASP A 76 9.87 -1.90 9.62
N LEU A 77 10.06 -2.12 8.30
CA LEU A 77 11.28 -2.73 7.78
C LEU A 77 12.52 -1.87 8.05
N ALA A 78 12.44 -0.57 7.78
CA ALA A 78 13.55 0.35 7.97
C ALA A 78 14.05 0.39 9.43
N PRO A 79 13.21 0.65 10.46
CA PRO A 79 13.67 0.65 11.85
C PRO A 79 14.16 -0.74 12.30
N THR A 80 13.57 -1.83 11.81
CA THR A 80 14.02 -3.19 12.11
C THR A 80 15.43 -3.45 11.60
N ILE A 81 15.72 -3.10 10.33
CA ILE A 81 17.04 -3.29 9.73
C ILE A 81 18.09 -2.41 10.41
N LEU A 82 17.75 -1.17 10.72
CA LEU A 82 18.64 -0.25 11.43
C LEU A 82 19.01 -0.77 12.83
N GLN A 83 18.02 -1.25 13.60
CA GLN A 83 18.28 -1.81 14.93
C GLN A 83 19.12 -3.09 14.86
N LEU A 84 18.85 -4.00 13.91
CA LEU A 84 19.67 -5.19 13.68
C LEU A 84 21.11 -4.85 13.29
N ALA A 85 21.32 -3.76 12.55
CA ALA A 85 22.64 -3.27 12.17
C ALA A 85 23.33 -2.46 13.27
N ASN A 86 22.67 -2.25 14.43
CA ASN A 86 23.13 -1.36 15.50
C ASN A 86 23.41 0.08 15.00
N ILE A 87 22.55 0.58 14.10
CA ILE A 87 22.61 1.93 13.54
C ILE A 87 21.44 2.74 14.11
N GLN A 88 21.73 3.91 14.70
CA GLN A 88 20.70 4.82 15.15
C GLN A 88 20.19 5.68 13.99
N HIS A 89 18.86 5.74 13.84
CA HIS A 89 18.27 6.71 12.91
C HIS A 89 18.49 8.13 13.43
N PRO A 90 18.88 9.11 12.58
CA PRO A 90 19.16 10.48 13.01
C PRO A 90 18.02 11.06 13.85
N THR A 91 16.76 10.87 13.45
CA THR A 91 15.58 11.43 14.14
C THR A 91 15.31 10.90 15.54
N LEU A 92 16.02 9.87 16.01
CA LEU A 92 15.95 9.45 17.41
C LEU A 92 16.78 10.36 18.33
N THR A 93 17.71 11.13 17.77
CA THR A 93 18.64 11.99 18.54
C THR A 93 18.68 13.43 18.04
N GLN A 94 18.38 13.67 16.76
CA GLN A 94 18.45 14.97 16.08
C GLN A 94 17.44 15.03 14.92
N THR A 95 16.83 16.18 14.67
CA THR A 95 15.90 16.35 13.53
C THR A 95 16.58 16.53 12.18
N GLN A 96 17.91 16.56 12.15
CA GLN A 96 18.69 16.85 10.95
C GLN A 96 19.64 15.71 10.56
N PHE A 97 19.78 15.51 9.25
CA PHE A 97 20.78 14.63 8.68
C PHE A 97 21.50 15.34 7.53
N ARG A 98 22.82 15.52 7.67
CA ARG A 98 23.65 16.26 6.69
C ARG A 98 23.17 17.70 6.45
N GLY A 99 22.77 18.40 7.52
CA GLY A 99 22.38 19.82 7.47
C GLY A 99 21.01 20.11 6.87
N ARG A 100 20.17 19.08 6.70
CA ARG A 100 18.76 19.23 6.30
C ARG A 100 17.85 18.53 7.29
N ASP A 101 16.65 19.06 7.46
CA ASP A 101 15.60 18.42 8.24
C ASP A 101 15.17 17.11 7.57
N VAL A 102 14.88 16.10 8.38
CA VAL A 102 14.42 14.78 7.94
C VAL A 102 13.26 14.31 8.80
N GLU A 103 12.28 13.68 8.16
CA GLU A 103 11.08 13.16 8.84
C GLU A 103 11.41 11.96 9.75
N PRO A 104 10.74 11.85 10.91
CA PRO A 104 10.89 10.69 11.77
C PRO A 104 10.32 9.42 11.13
N ILE A 105 10.92 8.28 11.46
CA ILE A 105 10.36 6.97 11.11
C ILE A 105 9.04 6.78 11.87
N ARG A 106 7.99 6.40 11.15
CA ARG A 106 6.66 6.07 11.71
C ARG A 106 6.46 4.60 12.05
N GLY A 107 7.26 3.71 11.44
CA GLY A 107 7.20 2.27 11.72
C GLY A 107 7.86 1.89 13.03
N LYS A 108 7.59 0.68 13.51
CA LYS A 108 8.15 0.11 14.74
C LYS A 108 9.05 -1.07 14.42
N SER A 109 10.19 -1.17 15.08
CA SER A 109 11.11 -2.29 14.89
C SER A 109 10.50 -3.61 15.37
N TRP A 110 10.74 -4.70 14.64
CA TRP A 110 10.29 -6.05 15.00
C TRP A 110 11.18 -6.75 16.01
N VAL A 111 12.34 -6.17 16.36
CA VAL A 111 13.36 -6.83 17.21
C VAL A 111 12.75 -7.24 18.56
N GLU A 112 12.09 -6.30 19.25
CA GLU A 112 11.49 -6.57 20.56
C GLU A 112 10.44 -7.68 20.49
N PHE A 113 9.60 -7.67 19.45
CA PHE A 113 8.59 -8.69 19.22
C PHE A 113 9.21 -10.09 19.02
N PHE A 114 10.30 -10.20 18.27
CA PHE A 114 10.94 -11.50 18.04
C PHE A 114 11.78 -12.00 19.23
N GLU A 115 12.40 -11.09 19.99
CA GLU A 115 13.25 -11.42 21.14
C GLU A 115 12.44 -11.76 22.39
N ASN A 116 11.35 -11.03 22.66
CA ASN A 116 10.51 -11.24 23.86
C ASN A 116 9.41 -12.30 23.66
N GLY A 117 9.33 -12.90 22.48
CA GLY A 117 8.35 -13.91 22.12
C GLY A 117 7.14 -13.35 21.37
N ILE A 118 6.50 -14.19 20.56
CA ILE A 118 5.28 -13.84 19.82
C ILE A 118 4.13 -13.81 20.82
N ARG A 119 3.44 -12.67 20.94
CA ARG A 119 2.34 -12.46 21.87
C ARG A 119 1.08 -11.99 21.13
N GLU A 120 -0.06 -12.02 21.83
CA GLU A 120 -1.38 -11.75 21.26
C GLU A 120 -1.47 -10.35 20.60
N PRO A 121 -2.33 -10.14 19.59
CA PRO A 121 -2.41 -8.89 18.82
C PRO A 121 -2.71 -7.62 19.65
N ASP A 122 -3.46 -7.76 20.74
CA ASP A 122 -3.79 -6.66 21.67
C ASP A 122 -2.86 -6.62 22.89
N SER A 123 -1.79 -7.43 22.91
CA SER A 123 -0.76 -7.36 23.94
C SER A 123 0.11 -6.14 23.72
N ILE A 124 0.56 -5.48 24.80
CA ILE A 124 1.56 -4.40 24.78
C ILE A 124 2.85 -4.76 24.02
N ASP A 125 3.09 -6.05 23.77
CA ASP A 125 4.27 -6.58 23.10
C ASP A 125 4.05 -6.93 21.62
N ALA A 126 2.88 -6.64 21.03
CA ALA A 126 2.68 -6.76 19.59
C ALA A 126 3.42 -5.64 18.82
N ILE A 127 3.65 -5.83 17.51
CA ILE A 127 4.33 -4.81 16.69
C ILE A 127 3.51 -3.52 16.66
N HIS A 128 2.19 -3.62 16.45
CA HIS A 128 1.27 -2.48 16.55
C HIS A 128 0.09 -2.89 17.41
N THR A 129 -0.04 -2.23 18.56
CA THR A 129 -1.05 -2.46 19.59
C THR A 129 -2.19 -1.44 19.48
N SER A 130 -3.20 -1.53 20.35
CA SER A 130 -4.23 -0.49 20.47
C SER A 130 -3.71 0.82 21.09
N ASP A 131 -2.56 0.78 21.77
CA ASP A 131 -1.95 1.95 22.41
C ASP A 131 -0.97 2.67 21.47
N ASP A 132 -0.55 2.01 20.38
CA ASP A 132 0.29 2.61 19.35
C ASP A 132 -0.51 3.62 18.47
N PRO A 133 0.19 4.57 17.82
CA PRO A 133 -0.43 5.46 16.85
C PRO A 133 -1.16 4.72 15.73
N ALA A 134 -2.26 5.29 15.26
CA ALA A 134 -2.99 4.72 14.13
C ALA A 134 -2.17 4.77 12.83
N VAL A 135 -2.37 3.76 11.98
CA VAL A 135 -1.77 3.68 10.65
C VAL A 135 -2.79 4.12 9.60
N GLY A 136 -2.43 5.09 8.78
CA GLY A 136 -3.27 5.63 7.72
C GLY A 136 -2.78 5.28 6.32
N TRP A 137 -3.71 5.23 5.37
CA TRP A 137 -3.45 5.12 3.94
C TRP A 137 -4.33 6.11 3.19
N GLU A 138 -3.74 6.82 2.23
CA GLU A 138 -4.49 7.59 1.25
C GLU A 138 -3.88 7.37 -0.12
N LEU A 139 -4.72 7.04 -1.10
CA LEU A 139 -4.33 7.18 -2.49
C LEU A 139 -5.57 7.28 -3.40
N PHE A 140 -5.50 8.17 -4.38
CA PHE A 140 -6.54 8.36 -5.41
C PHE A 140 -7.93 8.66 -4.83
N GLY A 141 -8.00 9.44 -3.74
CA GLY A 141 -9.26 9.82 -3.11
C GLY A 141 -9.94 8.69 -2.35
N ARG A 142 -9.17 7.65 -2.00
CA ARG A 142 -9.60 6.56 -1.12
C ARG A 142 -8.76 6.62 0.14
N ALA A 143 -9.40 6.49 1.29
CA ALA A 143 -8.74 6.54 2.58
C ALA A 143 -9.00 5.28 3.38
N ALA A 144 -8.02 4.92 4.19
CA ALA A 144 -8.16 3.96 5.26
C ALA A 144 -7.40 4.43 6.49
N LEU A 145 -7.86 4.03 7.67
CA LEU A 145 -7.08 4.14 8.89
C LEU A 145 -7.38 2.96 9.80
N ARG A 146 -6.33 2.40 10.41
CA ARG A 146 -6.42 1.27 11.33
C ARG A 146 -5.78 1.60 12.67
N LYS A 147 -6.44 1.18 13.75
CA LYS A 147 -5.91 1.20 15.12
C LYS A 147 -6.36 -0.08 15.84
N GLY A 148 -5.40 -0.91 16.25
CA GLY A 148 -5.69 -2.28 16.70
C GLY A 148 -6.45 -3.08 15.64
N LYS A 149 -7.54 -3.73 16.05
CA LYS A 149 -8.46 -4.46 15.15
C LYS A 149 -9.41 -3.57 14.34
N TRP A 150 -9.62 -2.32 14.75
CA TRP A 150 -10.58 -1.42 14.12
C TRP A 150 -9.99 -0.76 12.89
N LYS A 151 -10.75 -0.77 11.79
CA LYS A 151 -10.38 -0.08 10.56
C LYS A 151 -11.56 0.74 10.04
N ILE A 152 -11.28 1.98 9.63
CA ILE A 152 -12.21 2.80 8.85
C ILE A 152 -11.78 2.87 7.39
N LEU A 153 -12.76 2.98 6.50
CA LEU A 153 -12.57 3.11 5.06
C LEU A 153 -13.45 4.24 4.52
N PHE A 154 -12.89 5.04 3.62
CA PHE A 154 -13.64 5.95 2.78
C PHE A 154 -13.34 5.64 1.32
N MET A 155 -14.39 5.34 0.56
CA MET A 155 -14.30 5.18 -0.89
C MET A 155 -15.47 5.90 -1.57
N PRO A 156 -15.21 6.67 -2.64
CA PRO A 156 -16.27 7.26 -3.45
C PRO A 156 -17.19 6.21 -4.10
N THR A 157 -18.42 6.59 -4.43
CA THR A 157 -19.39 5.70 -5.09
C THR A 157 -18.91 5.19 -6.45
N TRP A 158 -18.23 6.03 -7.24
CA TRP A 158 -17.61 5.63 -8.51
C TRP A 158 -16.49 4.58 -8.35
N SER A 159 -16.09 4.30 -7.11
CA SER A 159 -15.04 3.36 -6.74
C SER A 159 -15.53 2.28 -5.75
N HIS A 160 -16.77 1.79 -5.90
CA HIS A 160 -17.31 0.68 -5.11
C HIS A 160 -17.42 0.96 -3.59
N GLY A 161 -17.53 2.23 -3.20
CA GLY A 161 -17.79 2.65 -1.83
C GLY A 161 -19.15 3.34 -1.65
N SER A 162 -19.43 3.76 -0.42
CA SER A 162 -20.65 4.47 -0.05
C SER A 162 -20.53 6.00 -0.12
N ASN A 163 -19.34 6.53 -0.44
CA ASN A 163 -18.99 7.95 -0.31
C ASN A 163 -19.18 8.48 1.12
N ASN A 164 -19.09 7.59 2.11
CA ASN A 164 -19.10 7.87 3.54
C ASN A 164 -18.03 6.99 4.22
N TRP A 165 -17.70 7.31 5.46
CA TRP A 165 -16.86 6.45 6.27
C TRP A 165 -17.61 5.17 6.66
N GLU A 166 -16.96 4.04 6.42
CA GLU A 166 -17.36 2.70 6.85
C GLU A 166 -16.43 2.24 7.98
N LEU A 167 -16.94 1.45 8.94
CA LEU A 167 -16.18 0.93 10.07
C LEU A 167 -16.21 -0.60 10.07
N PHE A 168 -15.07 -1.24 10.31
CA PHE A 168 -14.91 -2.70 10.33
C PHE A 168 -14.07 -3.15 11.53
N ASP A 169 -14.43 -4.32 12.08
CA ASP A 169 -13.61 -5.10 13.01
C ASP A 169 -12.89 -6.18 12.20
N LEU A 170 -11.58 -6.04 12.01
CA LEU A 170 -10.81 -6.94 11.14
C LEU A 170 -10.52 -8.32 11.75
N ASP A 171 -10.70 -8.50 13.05
CA ASP A 171 -10.53 -9.81 13.68
C ASP A 171 -11.75 -10.69 13.40
N ALA A 172 -12.94 -10.09 13.47
CA ALA A 172 -14.21 -10.75 13.18
C ALA A 172 -14.55 -10.78 11.67
N ASP A 173 -14.13 -9.76 10.92
CA ASP A 173 -14.46 -9.57 9.51
C ASP A 173 -13.24 -9.13 8.67
N PRO A 174 -12.29 -10.04 8.36
CA PRO A 174 -11.15 -9.76 7.48
C PRO A 174 -11.54 -9.40 6.04
N GLY A 175 -12.81 -9.61 5.69
CA GLY A 175 -13.38 -9.33 4.38
C GLY A 175 -13.96 -7.93 4.24
N GLU A 176 -14.03 -7.14 5.32
CA GLU A 176 -14.60 -5.78 5.31
C GLU A 176 -16.02 -5.75 4.70
N THR A 177 -16.87 -6.67 5.14
CA THR A 177 -18.21 -6.94 4.61
C THR A 177 -19.33 -6.37 5.45
N ASN A 178 -19.15 -6.27 6.77
CA ASN A 178 -20.16 -5.82 7.72
C ASN A 178 -19.80 -4.42 8.26
N ASN A 179 -20.38 -3.39 7.65
CA ASN A 179 -20.18 -2.02 8.10
C ASN A 179 -20.84 -1.79 9.48
N LEU A 180 -20.04 -1.42 10.46
CA LEU A 180 -20.44 -1.18 11.85
C LEU A 180 -20.66 0.32 12.17
N ALA A 181 -20.54 1.22 11.19
CA ALA A 181 -20.60 2.67 11.39
C ALA A 181 -21.86 3.13 12.16
N GLU A 182 -23.03 2.56 11.85
CA GLU A 182 -24.29 2.91 12.53
C GLU A 182 -24.43 2.27 13.91
N LYS A 183 -23.75 1.13 14.14
CA LYS A 183 -23.82 0.37 15.40
C LYS A 183 -22.81 0.86 16.43
N GLU A 184 -21.66 1.35 15.97
CA GLU A 184 -20.51 1.78 16.79
C GLU A 184 -20.09 3.22 16.42
N PRO A 185 -21.00 4.22 16.51
CA PRO A 185 -20.73 5.58 16.03
C PRO A 185 -19.64 6.30 16.83
N GLU A 186 -19.51 6.00 18.13
CA GLU A 186 -18.46 6.56 18.98
C GLU A 186 -17.07 6.06 18.55
N LYS A 187 -16.96 4.77 18.23
CA LYS A 187 -15.72 4.17 17.71
C LYS A 187 -15.36 4.76 16.35
N LEU A 188 -16.35 4.94 15.48
CA LEU A 188 -16.13 5.60 14.19
C LEU A 188 -15.61 7.03 14.38
N ALA A 189 -16.21 7.82 15.27
CA ALA A 189 -15.77 9.18 15.56
C ALA A 189 -14.33 9.23 16.11
N GLU A 190 -13.95 8.29 16.98
CA GLU A 190 -12.57 8.14 17.47
C GLU A 190 -11.59 7.93 16.31
N LEU A 191 -11.86 6.98 15.41
CA LEU A 191 -10.97 6.68 14.29
C LEU A 191 -10.93 7.83 13.27
N ILE A 192 -12.02 8.58 13.07
CA ILE A 192 -12.02 9.81 12.27
C ILE A 192 -11.10 10.87 12.90
N GLY A 193 -11.10 11.01 14.23
CA GLY A 193 -10.15 11.89 14.91
C GLY A 193 -8.68 11.50 14.67
N HIS A 194 -8.40 10.19 14.64
CA HIS A 194 -7.07 9.69 14.26
C HIS A 194 -6.75 9.95 12.79
N TRP A 195 -7.73 9.91 11.90
CA TRP A 195 -7.56 10.25 10.48
C TRP A 195 -7.18 11.71 10.30
N ASP A 196 -7.83 12.63 11.00
CA ASP A 196 -7.50 14.05 10.94
C ASP A 196 -6.07 14.32 11.42
N THR A 197 -5.60 13.58 12.42
CA THR A 197 -4.21 13.62 12.87
C THR A 197 -3.26 13.10 11.79
N TYR A 198 -3.55 11.93 11.20
CA TYR A 198 -2.77 11.37 10.11
C TYR A 198 -2.65 12.33 8.91
N VAL A 199 -3.74 12.98 8.51
CA VAL A 199 -3.77 13.97 7.42
C VAL A 199 -2.81 15.13 7.69
N LYS A 200 -2.83 15.66 8.93
CA LYS A 200 -1.95 16.78 9.32
C LYS A 200 -0.48 16.37 9.37
N GLU A 201 -0.20 15.19 9.92
CA GLU A 201 1.17 14.70 10.09
C GLU A 201 1.84 14.29 8.77
N THR A 202 1.04 13.85 7.78
CA THR A 202 1.57 13.32 6.51
C THR A 202 1.34 14.25 5.31
N GLY A 203 0.63 15.37 5.51
CA GLY A 203 0.39 16.36 4.47
C GLY A 203 -0.56 15.88 3.38
N VAL A 204 -1.51 14.98 3.71
CA VAL A 204 -2.51 14.51 2.74
C VAL A 204 -3.34 15.71 2.28
N VAL A 205 -3.39 15.92 0.97
CA VAL A 205 -4.25 16.93 0.36
C VAL A 205 -5.62 16.29 0.12
N TRP A 206 -6.49 16.37 1.12
CA TRP A 206 -7.82 15.80 1.13
C TRP A 206 -8.88 16.84 0.74
N GLY A 207 -9.85 16.45 -0.09
CA GLY A 207 -10.97 17.32 -0.49
C GLY A 207 -11.28 17.26 -1.99
N PRO A 208 -12.03 18.24 -2.53
CA PRO A 208 -12.27 18.35 -3.96
C PRO A 208 -10.93 18.34 -4.71
N PRO A 209 -10.85 17.71 -5.90
CA PRO A 209 -9.65 17.78 -6.70
C PRO A 209 -9.23 19.24 -6.84
N LEU A 210 -7.92 19.51 -6.78
CA LEU A 210 -7.41 20.81 -7.17
C LEU A 210 -8.06 21.15 -8.50
N LYS A 211 -8.84 22.23 -8.54
CA LYS A 211 -9.37 22.73 -9.81
C LYS A 211 -8.13 22.92 -10.68
N PRO A 212 -8.06 22.32 -11.88
CA PRO A 212 -6.95 22.62 -12.77
C PRO A 212 -6.96 24.14 -12.94
N GLY A 213 -5.95 24.80 -12.40
CA GLY A 213 -5.63 26.15 -12.84
C GLY A 213 -5.30 26.09 -14.33
N PRO A 214 -5.20 27.23 -15.02
CA PRO A 214 -4.55 27.24 -16.32
C PRO A 214 -3.18 26.57 -16.17
N VAL A 215 -3.06 25.36 -16.71
CA VAL A 215 -1.81 24.63 -16.75
C VAL A 215 -1.07 25.18 -17.96
N ASP A 216 -0.46 26.37 -17.80
CA ASP A 216 0.56 26.89 -18.73
C ASP A 216 1.86 26.11 -18.52
N VAL A 217 1.78 24.78 -18.62
CA VAL A 217 2.97 23.93 -18.62
C VAL A 217 3.37 23.81 -20.07
N ASP A 218 4.50 24.42 -20.40
CA ASP A 218 5.18 24.17 -21.66
C ASP A 218 5.52 22.68 -21.72
N MET A 219 4.75 21.93 -22.52
CA MET A 219 4.93 20.50 -22.72
C MET A 219 6.32 20.14 -23.27
N THR A 220 7.10 21.11 -23.78
CA THR A 220 8.50 20.90 -24.17
C THR A 220 9.46 20.77 -22.97
N THR A 221 9.01 21.17 -21.78
CA THR A 221 9.78 21.11 -20.52
C THR A 221 9.40 19.92 -19.64
N VAL A 222 8.34 19.20 -19.98
CA VAL A 222 7.94 17.97 -19.29
C VAL A 222 8.92 16.87 -19.67
N ILE A 223 9.63 16.34 -18.67
CA ILE A 223 10.45 15.14 -18.84
C ILE A 223 9.49 13.96 -18.99
N GLY A 224 9.26 13.59 -20.25
CA GLY A 224 8.37 12.53 -20.69
C GLY A 224 7.54 13.01 -21.87
N GLY A 225 7.88 12.55 -23.08
CA GLY A 225 7.22 12.93 -24.33
C GLY A 225 5.85 12.27 -24.50
N ASP A 226 5.52 11.82 -25.72
CA ASP A 226 4.40 10.90 -25.92
C ASP A 226 4.63 9.66 -25.03
N PRO A 227 3.69 9.30 -24.15
CA PRO A 227 3.83 8.14 -23.27
C PRO A 227 4.22 6.84 -24.01
N LEU A 228 3.86 6.73 -25.30
CA LEU A 228 4.24 5.62 -26.18
C LEU A 228 5.70 5.69 -26.66
N ASP A 229 6.22 6.90 -26.90
CA ASP A 229 7.61 7.09 -27.28
C ASP A 229 8.54 6.92 -26.07
N ASP A 230 8.10 7.34 -24.88
CA ASP A 230 8.83 7.11 -23.63
C ASP A 230 8.93 5.62 -23.27
N THR A 231 7.86 4.84 -23.49
CA THR A 231 7.91 3.38 -23.28
C THR A 231 8.85 2.70 -24.27
N ARG A 232 8.96 3.22 -25.50
CA ARG A 232 9.89 2.71 -26.52
C ARG A 232 11.35 3.10 -26.23
N ALA A 233 11.59 4.26 -25.64
CA ALA A 233 12.92 4.70 -25.25
C ALA A 233 13.55 3.78 -24.19
N TRP A 234 12.73 3.21 -23.29
CA TRP A 234 13.16 2.30 -22.23
C TRP A 234 13.40 0.85 -22.69
N MET A 235 12.74 0.40 -23.76
CA MET A 235 12.92 -0.94 -24.33
C MET A 235 13.11 -0.86 -25.86
N PRO A 236 14.30 -0.43 -26.32
CA PRO A 236 14.58 -0.37 -27.75
C PRO A 236 14.50 -1.79 -28.34
N PRO A 237 13.79 -1.98 -29.47
CA PRO A 237 13.70 -3.27 -30.12
C PRO A 237 15.09 -3.77 -30.48
N THR A 238 15.45 -4.99 -30.09
CA THR A 238 16.77 -5.55 -30.43
C THR A 238 16.87 -5.72 -31.94
N ARG A 239 18.10 -5.60 -32.49
CA ARG A 239 18.41 -5.58 -33.94
C ARG A 239 17.71 -6.69 -34.75
N ALA A 240 17.40 -7.84 -34.13
CA ALA A 240 16.67 -8.95 -34.74
C ALA A 240 15.22 -8.61 -35.14
N GLN A 241 14.57 -7.66 -34.47
CA GLN A 241 13.18 -7.27 -34.69
C GLN A 241 12.98 -6.34 -35.90
N SER A 242 14.06 -5.74 -36.42
CA SER A 242 14.00 -4.88 -37.62
C SER A 242 13.86 -5.68 -38.93
N LYS A 243 14.23 -6.96 -38.94
CA LYS A 243 14.33 -7.76 -40.19
C LYS A 243 13.05 -8.49 -40.61
N ARG A 244 11.96 -8.42 -39.82
CA ARG A 244 10.69 -9.11 -40.12
C ARG A 244 9.58 -8.21 -40.66
N ARG A 245 9.88 -6.98 -41.09
CA ARG A 245 8.91 -6.08 -41.74
C ARG A 245 9.26 -5.88 -43.21
N VAL A 246 8.74 -6.77 -44.05
CA VAL A 246 8.34 -6.51 -45.45
C VAL A 246 6.90 -7.00 -45.56
#